data_AF-A0A2N1KV48-F1
#
_entry.id   AF-A0A2N1KV48-F1
#
_cell.length_a   1.000
_cell.length_b   1.000
_cell.length_c   1.000
_cell.angle_alpha   90.00
_cell.angle_beta   90.00
_cell.angle_gamma   90.00
#
_symmetry.space_group_name_H-M   'P 1'
#
loop_
_entity.id
_entity.type
_entity.pdbx_description
1 polymer ?
#
loop_
_entity_poly.entity_id
_entity_poly.type
_entity_poly.pdbx_seq_one_letter_code
_entity_poly.pdbx_strand_id
1 'polypeptide(L)'
;MRARTLKEPINTLSNSDQNLRALSINEEEWVRLSEIEELLKCFAKATKQICGETYLTLSYAIPIYNILLNKLEDFRDTPNRFENGKEAAINAINKLKEYYNKTDTTLYT
;
A
#
# COMPACT_ATOMS: atom_id res chain seq x y z
N MET A 1 3.01 10.33 -1.03
CA MET A 1 1.59 10.56 -1.35
C MET A 1 1.30 12.06 -1.32
N ARG A 2 0.64 12.63 -2.34
CA ARG A 2 0.37 14.08 -2.43
C ARG A 2 -0.63 14.57 -1.36
N ALA A 3 -1.53 13.70 -0.89
CA ALA A 3 -2.53 14.08 0.11
C ALA A 3 -1.90 14.49 1.45
N ARG A 4 -0.91 13.73 1.97
CA ARG A 4 -0.22 14.10 3.23
C ARG A 4 0.58 15.39 3.14
N THR A 5 1.25 15.66 2.02
CA THR A 5 1.95 16.93 1.81
C THR A 5 1.01 18.13 1.78
N LEU A 6 -0.27 17.89 1.51
CA LEU A 6 -1.31 18.91 1.44
C LEU A 6 -2.19 18.94 2.70
N LYS A 7 -1.88 18.18 3.77
CA LYS A 7 -2.68 18.12 5.01
C LYS A 7 -2.94 19.53 5.57
N GLU A 8 -1.88 20.29 5.82
CA GLU A 8 -2.00 21.66 6.37
C GLU A 8 -2.77 22.62 5.44
N PRO A 9 -2.47 22.70 4.12
CA PRO A 9 -3.28 23.46 3.18
C PRO A 9 -4.76 23.05 3.15
N ILE A 10 -5.06 21.74 3.14
CA ILE A 10 -6.43 21.21 3.07
C ILE A 10 -7.21 21.57 4.34
N ASN A 11 -6.60 21.38 5.51
CA ASN A 11 -7.22 21.73 6.78
C ASN A 11 -7.47 23.24 6.87
N THR A 12 -6.51 24.06 6.45
CA THR A 12 -6.64 25.53 6.42
C THR A 12 -7.79 25.95 5.50
N LEU A 13 -7.86 25.40 4.29
CA LEU A 13 -8.90 25.72 3.32
C LEU A 13 -10.29 25.31 3.82
N SER A 14 -10.43 24.09 4.35
CA SER A 14 -11.69 23.57 4.87
C SER A 14 -12.20 24.35 6.09
N ASN A 15 -11.29 24.87 6.93
CA ASN A 15 -11.66 25.70 8.07
C ASN A 15 -12.07 27.13 7.68
N SER A 16 -11.53 27.64 6.57
CA SER A 16 -11.71 29.02 6.10
C SER A 16 -12.98 29.23 5.30
N ASP A 17 -13.44 28.23 4.53
CA ASP A 17 -14.65 28.29 3.73
C ASP A 17 -15.77 27.44 4.37
N GLN A 18 -16.88 28.10 4.71
CA GLN A 18 -18.03 27.47 5.35
C GLN A 18 -18.65 26.35 4.51
N ASN A 19 -18.56 26.43 3.17
CA ASN A 19 -19.03 25.38 2.28
C ASN A 19 -18.11 24.15 2.28
N LEU A 20 -16.82 24.35 2.56
CA LEU A 20 -15.80 23.31 2.56
C LEU A 20 -15.62 22.64 3.92
N ARG A 21 -16.25 23.16 4.99
CA ARG A 21 -16.28 22.51 6.30
C ARG A 21 -16.91 21.12 6.26
N ALA A 22 -17.87 20.88 5.38
CA ALA A 22 -18.47 19.54 5.20
C ALA A 22 -17.47 18.51 4.65
N LEU A 23 -16.36 18.97 4.04
CA LEU A 23 -15.29 18.14 3.49
C LEU A 23 -14.08 18.05 4.44
N SER A 24 -14.20 18.52 5.68
CA SER A 24 -13.10 18.48 6.64
C SER A 24 -12.75 17.04 6.99
N ILE A 25 -11.49 16.69 6.81
CA ILE A 25 -10.95 15.39 7.23
C ILE A 25 -10.53 15.51 8.69
N ASN A 26 -11.08 14.66 9.54
CA ASN A 26 -10.74 14.65 10.96
C ASN A 26 -9.41 13.93 11.22
N GLU A 27 -8.87 14.04 12.44
CA GLU A 27 -7.55 13.47 12.74
C GLU A 27 -7.53 11.93 12.66
N GLU A 28 -8.63 11.26 13.00
CA GLU A 28 -8.74 9.80 12.86
C GLU A 28 -8.70 9.38 11.39
N GLU A 29 -9.38 10.11 10.51
CA GLU A 29 -9.34 9.89 9.06
C GLU A 29 -7.95 10.16 8.48
N TRP A 30 -7.23 11.16 8.98
CA TRP A 30 -5.82 11.40 8.63
C TRP A 30 -4.89 10.27 9.07
N VAL A 31 -5.16 9.65 10.22
CA VAL A 31 -4.45 8.45 10.68
C VAL A 31 -4.75 7.28 9.74
N ARG A 32 -6.01 7.03 9.40
CA ARG A 32 -6.39 5.98 8.44
C ARG A 32 -5.73 6.19 7.06
N LEU A 33 -5.72 7.43 6.56
CA LEU A 33 -5.01 7.78 5.31
C LEU A 33 -3.50 7.51 5.42
N SER A 34 -2.90 7.76 6.58
CA SER A 34 -1.49 7.49 6.83
C SER A 34 -1.17 6.00 6.78
N GLU A 35 -2.04 5.16 7.31
CA GLU A 35 -1.93 3.70 7.24
C GLU A 35 -2.12 3.18 5.80
N ILE A 36 -3.08 3.73 5.04
CA ILE A 36 -3.25 3.42 3.61
C ILE A 36 -1.98 3.76 2.83
N GLU A 37 -1.34 4.90 3.11
CA GLU A 37 -0.07 5.22 2.46
C GLU A 37 1.01 4.19 2.76
N GLU A 38 1.12 3.77 4.03
CA GLU A 38 2.13 2.82 4.45
C GLU A 38 2.00 1.50 3.68
N LEU A 39 0.76 1.02 3.57
CA LEU A 39 0.41 -0.15 2.77
C LEU A 39 0.80 0.04 1.29
N LEU A 40 0.40 1.14 0.66
CA LEU A 40 0.69 1.39 -0.77
C LEU A 40 2.18 1.64 -1.05
N LYS A 41 2.93 2.14 -0.07
CA LYS A 41 4.35 2.46 -0.22
C LYS A 41 5.20 1.22 -0.46
N CYS A 42 4.81 0.05 0.05
CA CYS A 42 5.55 -1.19 -0.23
C CYS A 42 5.46 -1.57 -1.71
N PHE A 43 4.26 -1.47 -2.32
CA PHE A 43 4.04 -1.71 -3.74
C PHE A 43 4.76 -0.71 -4.62
N ALA A 44 4.76 0.58 -4.25
CA ALA A 44 5.50 1.59 -5.00
C ALA A 44 7.01 1.28 -5.05
N LYS A 45 7.58 0.83 -3.92
CA LYS A 45 9.00 0.41 -3.87
C LYS A 45 9.25 -0.83 -4.72
N ALA A 46 8.41 -1.85 -4.62
CA ALA A 46 8.52 -3.08 -5.40
C ALA A 46 8.42 -2.81 -6.91
N THR A 47 7.44 -2.01 -7.32
CA THR A 47 7.24 -1.63 -8.74
C THR A 47 8.46 -0.90 -9.28
N LYS A 48 9.01 0.06 -8.52
CA LYS A 48 10.24 0.77 -8.93
C LYS A 48 11.42 -0.19 -9.14
N GLN A 49 11.50 -1.26 -8.35
CA GLN A 49 12.56 -2.25 -8.48
C GLN A 49 12.35 -3.20 -9.67
N ILE A 50 11.13 -3.70 -9.88
CA ILE A 50 10.83 -4.66 -10.96
C ILE A 50 10.74 -3.98 -12.34
N CYS A 51 10.38 -2.70 -12.40
CA CYS A 51 10.31 -1.94 -13.65
C CYS A 51 11.65 -1.24 -14.00
N GLY A 52 12.76 -1.62 -13.36
CA GLY A 52 14.08 -1.11 -13.72
C GLY A 52 14.52 -1.65 -15.08
N GLU A 53 15.06 -0.80 -15.94
CA GLU A 53 15.50 -1.18 -17.29
C GLU A 53 17.01 -1.43 -17.37
N THR A 54 17.77 -1.08 -16.34
CA THR A 54 19.24 -1.13 -16.33
C THR A 54 19.82 -2.42 -15.74
N TYR A 55 18.98 -3.39 -15.37
CA TYR A 55 19.38 -4.69 -14.80
C TYR A 55 18.32 -5.76 -15.09
N LEU A 56 18.70 -7.04 -14.98
CA LEU A 56 17.75 -8.14 -15.13
C LEU A 56 16.77 -8.13 -13.96
N THR A 57 15.48 -7.93 -14.25
CA THR A 57 14.44 -7.82 -13.22
C THR A 57 13.78 -9.16 -12.89
N LEU A 58 13.84 -10.12 -13.80
CA LEU A 58 13.20 -11.43 -13.65
C LEU A 58 13.72 -12.21 -12.43
N SER A 59 15.04 -12.16 -12.17
CA SER A 59 15.66 -12.79 -11.00
C SER A 59 15.17 -12.23 -9.66
N TYR A 60 14.61 -11.02 -9.65
CA TYR A 60 14.09 -10.38 -8.45
C TYR A 60 12.60 -10.65 -8.21
N ALA A 61 11.90 -11.31 -9.13
CA ALA A 61 10.47 -11.56 -8.98
C ALA A 61 10.16 -12.28 -7.64
N ILE A 62 10.65 -13.50 -7.45
CA ILE A 62 10.42 -14.29 -6.23
C ILE A 62 10.83 -13.53 -4.95
N PRO A 63 12.06 -12.97 -4.85
CA PRO A 63 12.43 -12.15 -3.69
C PRO A 63 11.48 -11.00 -3.40
N ILE A 64 11.04 -10.25 -4.42
CA ILE A 64 10.13 -9.11 -4.24
C ILE A 64 8.75 -9.56 -3.79
N TYR A 65 8.22 -10.67 -4.33
CA TYR A 65 6.97 -11.26 -3.85
C TYR A 65 7.07 -11.62 -2.36
N ASN A 66 8.13 -12.30 -1.94
CA ASN A 66 8.34 -12.68 -0.53
C ASN A 66 8.44 -11.44 0.38
N ILE A 67 9.15 -10.40 -0.06
CA ILE A 67 9.25 -9.13 0.69
C ILE A 67 7.87 -8.47 0.82
N LEU A 68 7.06 -8.46 -0.24
CA LEU A 68 5.72 -7.89 -0.21
C LEU A 68 4.79 -8.70 0.71
N LEU A 69 4.81 -10.02 0.62
CA LEU A 69 4.02 -10.90 1.49
C LEU A 69 4.35 -10.66 2.96
N ASN A 70 5.63 -10.69 3.33
CA ASN A 70 6.05 -10.42 4.70
C ASN A 70 5.58 -9.05 5.18
N LYS A 71 5.74 -7.99 4.36
CA LYS A 71 5.28 -6.64 4.73
C LYS A 71 3.77 -6.54 4.93
N LEU A 72 2.98 -7.28 4.15
CA LEU A 72 1.53 -7.29 4.26
C LEU A 72 1.06 -8.11 5.47
N GLU A 73 1.74 -9.21 5.76
CA GLU A 73 1.51 -10.02 6.96
C GLU A 73 1.83 -9.21 8.22
N ASP A 74 2.99 -8.55 8.26
CA ASP A 74 3.36 -7.61 9.34
C ASP A 74 2.30 -6.50 9.51
N PHE A 75 1.82 -5.91 8.40
CA PHE A 75 0.80 -4.87 8.43
C PHE A 75 -0.52 -5.40 9.00
N ARG A 76 -0.97 -6.58 8.57
CA ARG A 76 -2.21 -7.25 9.03
C ARG A 76 -2.15 -7.57 10.52
N ASP A 77 -1.00 -8.08 10.98
CA ASP A 77 -0.82 -8.61 12.34
C ASP A 77 -0.51 -7.49 13.35
N THR A 78 -0.19 -6.28 12.89
CA THR A 78 -0.01 -5.11 13.76
C THR A 78 -1.34 -4.77 14.48
N PRO A 79 -1.35 -4.69 15.83
CA PRO A 79 -2.54 -4.33 16.58
C PRO A 79 -2.94 -2.87 16.33
N ASN A 80 -4.21 -2.54 16.57
CA ASN A 80 -4.76 -1.18 16.46
C ASN A 80 -4.74 -0.57 15.05
N ARG A 81 -4.48 -1.35 14.00
CA ARG A 81 -4.75 -0.95 12.61
C ARG A 81 -6.25 -0.92 12.34
N PHE A 82 -6.71 0.01 11.52
CA PHE A 82 -8.13 0.07 11.15
C PHE A 82 -8.54 -1.17 10.33
N GLU A 83 -9.78 -1.63 10.54
CA GLU A 83 -10.25 -2.94 10.03
C GLU A 83 -10.15 -3.04 8.51
N ASN A 84 -10.66 -2.04 7.78
CA ASN A 84 -10.61 -2.02 6.31
C ASN A 84 -9.15 -2.07 5.78
N GLY A 85 -8.18 -1.60 6.57
CA GLY A 85 -6.76 -1.68 6.23
C GLY A 85 -6.25 -3.12 6.30
N LYS A 86 -6.66 -3.86 7.33
CA LYS A 86 -6.37 -5.29 7.47
C LYS A 86 -7.03 -6.10 6.37
N GLU A 87 -8.30 -5.83 6.06
CA GLU A 87 -9.00 -6.46 4.94
C GLU A 87 -8.29 -6.19 3.60
N ALA A 88 -7.85 -4.95 3.37
CA ALA A 88 -7.08 -4.60 2.18
C ALA A 88 -5.75 -5.39 2.11
N ALA A 89 -5.04 -5.55 3.23
CA ALA A 89 -3.82 -6.35 3.29
C ALA A 89 -4.08 -7.84 3.00
N ILE A 90 -5.16 -8.42 3.55
CA ILE A 90 -5.58 -9.80 3.29
C ILE A 90 -5.88 -10.01 1.80
N ASN A 91 -6.66 -9.11 1.20
CA ASN A 91 -7.00 -9.16 -0.22
C ASN A 91 -5.75 -9.05 -1.10
N ALA A 92 -4.82 -8.18 -0.72
CA ALA A 92 -3.54 -8.04 -1.41
C ALA A 92 -2.67 -9.31 -1.30
N ILE A 93 -2.59 -9.94 -0.12
CA ILE A 93 -1.88 -11.21 0.09
C ILE A 93 -2.48 -12.30 -0.80
N ASN A 94 -3.80 -12.44 -0.82
CA ASN A 94 -4.49 -13.44 -1.65
C ASN A 94 -4.17 -13.23 -3.12
N LYS A 95 -4.19 -11.97 -3.59
CA LYS A 95 -3.86 -11.65 -4.98
C LYS A 95 -2.40 -11.93 -5.32
N LEU A 96 -1.47 -11.62 -4.42
CA LEU A 96 -0.04 -11.93 -4.62
C LEU A 96 0.21 -13.43 -4.67
N LYS A 97 -0.44 -14.22 -3.81
CA LYS A 97 -0.33 -15.70 -3.84
C LYS A 97 -0.81 -16.30 -5.15
N GLU A 98 -1.91 -15.78 -5.72
CA GLU A 98 -2.41 -16.19 -7.03
C GLU A 98 -1.34 -16.05 -8.13
N TYR A 99 -0.61 -14.92 -8.15
CA TYR A 99 0.46 -14.69 -9.13
C TYR A 99 1.76 -15.42 -8.77
N TYR A 100 2.08 -15.54 -7.48
CA TYR A 100 3.25 -16.27 -7.01
C TYR A 100 3.23 -17.72 -7.49
N ASN A 101 2.07 -18.38 -7.43
CA ASN A 101 1.91 -19.74 -7.95
C ASN A 101 2.20 -19.88 -9.45
N LYS A 102 2.14 -18.79 -10.23
CA LYS A 102 2.50 -18.79 -11.65
C LYS A 102 4.01 -18.64 -11.88
N THR A 103 4.77 -18.25 -10.85
CA THR A 103 6.24 -18.22 -10.90
C THR A 103 6.86 -19.60 -10.69
N ASP A 104 6.10 -20.53 -10.11
CA ASP A 104 6.46 -21.93 -9.95
C ASP A 104 6.14 -22.68 -11.25
N THR A 105 7.04 -22.57 -12.22
CA THR A 105 6.92 -23.25 -13.50
C THR A 105 7.11 -24.76 -13.33
N THR A 106 6.02 -25.49 -13.10
CA THR A 106 5.88 -26.87 -13.59
C THR A 106 5.71 -26.84 -15.13
N LEU A 107 6.74 -26.35 -15.84
CA LEU A 107 6.82 -26.39 -17.31
C LEU A 107 7.52 -27.66 -17.83
N TYR A 108 7.71 -28.66 -16.96
CA TYR A 108 8.20 -29.99 -17.34
C TYR A 108 7.18 -31.05 -16.92
N THR A 109 6.13 -31.21 -17.72
CA THR A 109 5.34 -32.46 -17.80
C THR A 109 5.13 -32.76 -19.27
#